data_AF-A0A9E2XMM2-F1
#
_entry.id   AF-A0A9E2XMM2-F1
#
_cell.length_a   1.000
_cell.length_b   1.000
_cell.length_c   1.000
_cell.angle_alpha   90.00
_cell.angle_beta   90.00
_cell.angle_gamma   90.00
#
_symmetry.space_group_name_H-M   'P 1'
#
loop_
_entity.id
_entity.type
_entity.pdbx_description
1 polymer ?
#
loop_
_entity_poly.entity_id
_entity_poly.type
_entity_poly.pdbx_seq_one_letter_code
_entity_poly.pdbx_strand_id
1 'polypeptide(L)'
;PWNHPKAISDGGDILAYIKETASENALWPHIRFEHKLLGAAWSSAEAQWTLDVLLGDGSRRHIRCGFLFSCAGYYRHDEGYLPNWPGYADYKGRTVHPQFWSDDVDWTGKRVVIVGSGATAVTLSPVLAEKAAHVWQLQRSPTYMVTRPAVDSLAETLKRWLPDMLAYQLVRWRNILRNRLLIRQMVRDLAGTKQRLVQLAKAQAGASCDVKDLTPDYMPGQQRICRVADGDFFAAMRAGKLTLVTDEIERFDVSGIQLKSGKRLDADIVITATGLVLQALGGAAYEVDGQAIDPAKLMIFKGFMYSNVPNLIYFTGYTNASWTLKVDLVADYACRLLAHMDKTGAKQVTARASEEIFRQPGRANNFISGYVRRAAHRMPKAGQAYPWIHEQNYFWDRKTLLRGKVDDGTLDFSAPKPVVLPPSQRVPDPLPVAAE
;
A
#
# COMPACT_ATOMS: atom_id res chain seq x y z
N PRO A 1 -1.82 14.20 -18.53
CA PRO A 1 -2.15 14.39 -17.09
C PRO A 1 -3.50 13.75 -16.79
N TRP A 2 -3.84 13.46 -15.52
CA TRP A 2 -5.18 12.94 -15.19
C TRP A 2 -6.25 13.99 -15.50
N ASN A 3 -7.06 13.75 -16.53
CA ASN A 3 -8.04 14.71 -17.02
C ASN A 3 -9.48 14.39 -16.58
N HIS A 4 -9.73 13.17 -16.09
CA HIS A 4 -11.07 12.75 -15.68
C HIS A 4 -11.61 13.62 -14.51
N PRO A 5 -12.91 13.96 -14.49
CA PRO A 5 -13.50 14.85 -13.49
C PRO A 5 -13.63 14.22 -12.10
N LYS A 6 -13.70 12.88 -12.01
CA LYS A 6 -13.67 12.18 -10.71
C LYS A 6 -12.27 12.32 -10.08
N ALA A 7 -12.24 12.89 -8.88
CA ALA A 7 -11.07 12.97 -8.00
C ALA A 7 -10.92 11.72 -7.12
N ILE A 8 -12.01 10.97 -6.91
CA ILE A 8 -12.02 9.62 -6.37
C ILE A 8 -12.52 8.72 -7.51
N SER A 9 -11.57 8.09 -8.21
CA SER A 9 -11.82 7.37 -9.46
C SER A 9 -12.03 5.89 -9.20
N ASP A 10 -12.87 5.25 -10.02
CA ASP A 10 -13.04 3.79 -9.99
C ASP A 10 -11.87 3.05 -10.67
N GLY A 11 -11.84 1.73 -10.50
CA GLY A 11 -10.76 0.89 -11.02
C GLY A 11 -10.66 0.89 -12.55
N GLY A 12 -11.79 1.03 -13.25
CA GLY A 12 -11.84 1.07 -14.71
C GLY A 12 -11.18 2.34 -15.25
N ASP A 13 -11.55 3.49 -14.68
CA ASP A 13 -10.97 4.79 -15.03
C ASP A 13 -9.45 4.80 -14.77
N ILE A 14 -8.99 4.22 -13.64
CA ILE A 14 -7.56 4.12 -13.31
C ILE A 14 -6.82 3.22 -14.30
N LEU A 15 -7.39 2.06 -14.66
CA LEU A 15 -6.77 1.14 -15.62
C LEU A 15 -6.67 1.77 -17.02
N ALA A 16 -7.72 2.48 -17.45
CA ALA A 16 -7.73 3.19 -18.72
C ALA A 16 -6.60 4.22 -18.78
N TYR A 17 -6.44 5.04 -17.73
CA TYR A 17 -5.35 6.02 -17.65
C TYR A 17 -3.95 5.39 -17.68
N ILE A 18 -3.74 4.24 -17.02
CA ILE A 18 -2.46 3.54 -17.07
C ILE A 18 -2.18 3.02 -18.49
N LYS A 19 -3.19 2.47 -19.17
CA LYS A 19 -3.07 1.99 -20.56
C LYS A 19 -2.80 3.13 -21.54
N GLU A 20 -3.48 4.26 -21.35
CA GLU A 20 -3.25 5.49 -22.12
C GLU A 20 -1.81 5.96 -21.93
N THR A 21 -1.35 6.10 -20.68
CA THR A 21 0.03 6.51 -20.34
C THR A 21 1.06 5.58 -21.01
N ALA A 22 0.85 4.27 -20.97
CA ALA A 22 1.74 3.31 -21.61
C ALA A 22 1.77 3.45 -23.15
N SER A 23 0.63 3.81 -23.76
CA SER A 23 0.52 4.01 -25.20
C SER A 23 1.17 5.32 -25.64
N GLU A 24 0.88 6.43 -24.94
CA GLU A 24 1.45 7.77 -25.22
C GLU A 24 2.97 7.79 -25.15
N ASN A 25 3.56 6.95 -24.28
CA ASN A 25 5.00 6.89 -24.04
C ASN A 25 5.67 5.66 -24.68
N ALA A 26 4.96 4.95 -25.58
CA ALA A 26 5.45 3.77 -26.30
C ALA A 26 6.08 2.69 -25.39
N LEU A 27 5.49 2.44 -24.22
CA LEU A 27 6.04 1.52 -23.21
C LEU A 27 5.70 0.05 -23.47
N TRP A 28 4.65 -0.24 -24.24
CA TRP A 28 4.18 -1.62 -24.47
C TRP A 28 5.26 -2.59 -24.96
N PRO A 29 6.14 -2.26 -25.93
CA PRO A 29 7.19 -3.16 -26.39
C PRO A 29 8.23 -3.50 -25.31
N HIS A 30 8.29 -2.72 -24.22
CA HIS A 30 9.23 -2.90 -23.12
C HIS A 30 8.62 -3.67 -21.94
N ILE A 31 7.32 -3.99 -21.97
CA ILE A 31 6.63 -4.70 -20.90
C ILE A 31 6.48 -6.18 -21.29
N ARG A 32 6.96 -7.07 -20.42
CA ARG A 32 6.81 -8.53 -20.57
C ARG A 32 5.79 -9.04 -19.56
N PHE A 33 4.58 -9.34 -20.02
CA PHE A 33 3.54 -9.99 -19.22
C PHE A 33 3.86 -11.48 -19.00
N GLU A 34 3.23 -12.10 -18.01
CA GLU A 34 3.43 -13.53 -17.69
C GLU A 34 4.89 -13.88 -17.34
N HIS A 35 5.61 -12.93 -16.74
CA HIS A 35 6.99 -13.10 -16.26
C HIS A 35 7.02 -12.83 -14.75
N LYS A 36 7.05 -13.89 -13.95
CA LYS A 36 7.11 -13.80 -12.48
C LYS A 36 8.55 -13.93 -12.02
N LEU A 37 9.10 -12.89 -11.39
CA LEU A 37 10.40 -12.95 -10.74
C LEU A 37 10.35 -13.91 -9.53
N LEU A 38 11.19 -14.94 -9.53
CA LEU A 38 11.35 -15.87 -8.42
C LEU A 38 12.57 -15.55 -7.56
N GLY A 39 13.65 -15.08 -8.18
CA GLY A 39 14.90 -14.76 -7.49
C GLY A 39 15.73 -13.69 -8.19
N ALA A 40 16.56 -12.97 -7.43
CA ALA A 40 17.49 -11.98 -7.93
C ALA A 40 18.83 -12.07 -7.17
N ALA A 41 19.91 -12.31 -7.91
CA ALA A 41 21.25 -12.52 -7.38
C ALA A 41 22.21 -11.43 -7.85
N TRP A 42 22.77 -10.64 -6.93
CA TRP A 42 23.80 -9.67 -7.25
C TRP A 42 25.19 -10.29 -7.20
N SER A 43 25.98 -10.06 -8.25
CA SER A 43 27.42 -10.34 -8.29
C SER A 43 28.20 -9.03 -8.27
N SER A 44 28.96 -8.79 -7.22
CA SER A 44 29.87 -7.64 -7.13
C SER A 44 31.07 -7.76 -8.05
N ALA A 45 31.43 -8.97 -8.48
CA ALA A 45 32.49 -9.18 -9.47
C ALA A 45 32.06 -8.71 -10.86
N GLU A 46 30.80 -8.98 -11.24
CA GLU A 46 30.24 -8.55 -12.53
C GLU A 46 29.56 -7.17 -12.46
N ALA A 47 29.28 -6.68 -11.24
CA ALA A 47 28.42 -5.53 -10.96
C ALA A 47 27.04 -5.63 -11.65
N GLN A 48 26.43 -6.82 -11.57
CA GLN A 48 25.14 -7.12 -12.21
C GLN A 48 24.24 -7.99 -11.32
N TRP A 49 22.94 -7.81 -11.50
CA TRP A 49 21.90 -8.71 -11.06
C TRP A 49 21.66 -9.80 -12.11
N THR A 50 21.54 -11.05 -11.68
CA THR A 50 20.94 -12.16 -12.45
C THR A 50 19.58 -12.47 -11.86
N LEU A 51 18.54 -12.41 -12.68
CA LEU A 51 17.15 -12.61 -12.31
C LEU A 51 16.70 -14.01 -12.75
N ASP A 52 16.08 -14.79 -11.87
CA ASP A 52 15.37 -16.04 -12.19
C ASP A 52 13.88 -15.74 -12.38
N VAL A 53 13.37 -15.98 -13.58
CA VAL A 53 12.01 -15.60 -14.00
C VAL A 53 11.25 -16.82 -14.47
N LEU A 54 10.08 -17.05 -13.86
CA LEU A 54 9.10 -18.04 -14.29
C LEU A 54 8.17 -17.45 -15.34
N LEU A 55 8.03 -18.14 -16.47
CA LEU A 55 7.14 -17.77 -17.54
C LEU A 55 5.74 -18.39 -17.36
N GLY A 56 4.74 -17.84 -18.06
CA GLY A 56 3.37 -18.36 -18.05
C GLY A 56 3.22 -19.81 -18.50
N ASP A 57 4.14 -20.31 -19.33
CA ASP A 57 4.21 -21.71 -19.76
C ASP A 57 4.90 -22.65 -18.75
N GLY A 58 5.37 -22.11 -17.62
CA GLY A 58 6.08 -22.84 -16.58
C GLY A 58 7.59 -22.96 -16.79
N SER A 59 8.13 -22.52 -17.94
CA SER A 59 9.57 -22.51 -18.19
C SER A 59 10.28 -21.40 -17.39
N ARG A 60 11.59 -21.57 -17.17
CA ARG A 60 12.43 -20.58 -16.48
C ARG A 60 13.36 -19.86 -17.45
N ARG A 61 13.62 -18.58 -17.19
CA ARG A 61 14.60 -17.77 -17.91
C ARG A 61 15.45 -16.95 -16.96
N HIS A 62 16.73 -16.78 -17.34
CA HIS A 62 17.63 -15.86 -16.68
C HIS A 62 17.77 -14.55 -17.45
N ILE A 63 17.65 -13.44 -16.73
CA ILE A 63 17.82 -12.08 -17.29
C ILE A 63 18.87 -11.36 -16.47
N ARG A 64 19.82 -10.69 -17.12
CA ARG A 64 20.83 -9.87 -16.42
C ARG A 64 20.55 -8.39 -16.56
N CYS A 65 20.79 -7.62 -15.50
CA CYS A 65 20.74 -6.17 -15.54
C CYS A 65 21.77 -5.53 -14.59
N GLY A 66 22.26 -4.34 -14.92
CA GLY A 66 23.16 -3.58 -14.04
C GLY A 66 22.43 -2.89 -12.89
N PHE A 67 21.13 -2.61 -13.05
CA PHE A 67 20.32 -1.91 -12.06
C PHE A 67 18.91 -2.50 -12.02
N LEU A 68 18.35 -2.63 -10.82
CA LEU A 68 17.02 -3.20 -10.60
C LEU A 68 16.09 -2.16 -9.96
N PHE A 69 14.98 -1.88 -10.66
CA PHE A 69 13.88 -1.06 -10.15
C PHE A 69 12.72 -1.98 -9.73
N SER A 70 12.51 -2.14 -8.43
CA SER A 70 11.42 -2.94 -7.88
C SER A 70 10.14 -2.11 -7.74
N CYS A 71 9.21 -2.30 -8.67
CA CYS A 71 7.86 -1.73 -8.65
C CYS A 71 6.79 -2.73 -8.20
N ALA A 72 7.17 -3.80 -7.50
CA ALA A 72 6.29 -4.93 -7.15
C ALA A 72 5.26 -4.63 -6.03
N GLY A 73 5.12 -3.38 -5.60
CA GLY A 73 4.22 -3.01 -4.51
C GLY A 73 4.70 -3.47 -3.13
N TYR A 74 3.78 -3.60 -2.18
CA TYR A 74 4.07 -3.87 -0.77
C TYR A 74 3.26 -5.03 -0.18
N TYR A 75 2.53 -5.78 -1.00
CA TYR A 75 1.66 -6.86 -0.56
C TYR A 75 1.61 -8.00 -1.57
N ARG A 76 1.22 -9.18 -1.09
CA ARG A 76 1.04 -10.38 -1.90
C ARG A 76 -0.12 -10.21 -2.86
N HIS A 77 0.12 -10.42 -4.15
CA HIS A 77 -0.95 -10.42 -5.16
C HIS A 77 -1.64 -11.78 -5.31
N ASP A 78 -0.99 -12.86 -4.89
CA ASP A 78 -1.48 -14.24 -4.93
C ASP A 78 -2.28 -14.68 -3.70
N GLU A 79 -2.25 -13.88 -2.62
CA GLU A 79 -2.94 -14.22 -1.37
C GLU A 79 -3.43 -12.96 -0.62
N GLY A 80 -4.72 -12.95 -0.27
CA GLY A 80 -5.34 -11.98 0.63
C GLY A 80 -5.33 -12.47 2.09
N TYR A 81 -5.48 -11.58 3.07
CA TYR A 81 -5.52 -12.01 4.46
C TYR A 81 -6.90 -12.55 4.83
N LEU A 82 -7.00 -13.86 5.06
CA LEU A 82 -8.20 -14.52 5.55
C LEU A 82 -7.98 -15.01 7.00
N PRO A 83 -8.70 -14.48 8.00
CA PRO A 83 -8.68 -15.03 9.35
C PRO A 83 -9.21 -16.47 9.35
N ASN A 84 -8.69 -17.29 10.25
CA ASN A 84 -9.30 -18.59 10.53
C ASN A 84 -10.57 -18.37 11.38
N TRP A 85 -11.72 -18.76 10.85
CA TRP A 85 -12.99 -18.73 11.57
C TRP A 85 -13.57 -20.15 11.71
N PRO A 86 -14.07 -20.53 12.91
CA PRO A 86 -14.79 -21.78 13.07
C PRO A 86 -15.97 -21.87 12.10
N GLY A 87 -16.15 -23.02 11.47
CA GLY A 87 -17.25 -23.28 10.53
C GLY A 87 -17.14 -22.58 9.16
N TYR A 88 -16.04 -21.86 8.86
CA TYR A 88 -15.92 -21.14 7.58
C TYR A 88 -16.09 -22.06 6.35
N ALA A 89 -15.57 -23.28 6.42
CA ALA A 89 -15.70 -24.29 5.37
C ALA A 89 -17.12 -24.89 5.27
N ASP A 90 -17.96 -24.71 6.29
CA ASP A 90 -19.32 -25.25 6.33
C ASP A 90 -20.33 -24.33 5.63
N TYR A 91 -20.00 -23.06 5.46
CA TYR A 91 -20.84 -22.07 4.79
C TYR A 91 -21.12 -22.47 3.34
N LYS A 92 -22.41 -22.54 2.97
CA LYS A 92 -22.86 -23.00 1.64
C LYS A 92 -23.18 -21.86 0.68
N GLY A 93 -23.16 -20.61 1.14
CA GLY A 93 -23.27 -19.44 0.27
C GLY A 93 -21.95 -19.12 -0.45
N ARG A 94 -21.96 -18.04 -1.24
CA ARG A 94 -20.77 -17.63 -2.00
C ARG A 94 -19.83 -16.83 -1.12
N THR A 95 -18.55 -17.22 -1.05
CA THR A 95 -17.50 -16.38 -0.46
C THR A 95 -16.73 -15.64 -1.55
N VAL A 96 -16.42 -14.37 -1.31
CA VAL A 96 -15.65 -13.54 -2.23
C VAL A 96 -14.59 -12.77 -1.46
N HIS A 97 -13.32 -12.97 -1.81
CA HIS A 97 -12.26 -12.10 -1.32
C HIS A 97 -12.05 -10.97 -2.33
N PRO A 98 -12.16 -9.67 -1.96
CA PRO A 98 -12.12 -8.57 -2.93
C PRO A 98 -10.89 -8.49 -3.83
N GLN A 99 -9.75 -9.02 -3.38
CA GLN A 99 -8.53 -9.10 -4.19
C GLN A 99 -8.67 -10.00 -5.43
N PHE A 100 -9.59 -10.97 -5.37
CA PHE A 100 -9.86 -11.94 -6.44
C PHE A 100 -11.31 -11.80 -6.92
N TRP A 101 -11.81 -10.57 -6.96
CA TRP A 101 -13.15 -10.29 -7.47
C TRP A 101 -13.26 -10.78 -8.92
N SER A 102 -14.38 -11.42 -9.25
CA SER A 102 -14.65 -11.98 -10.56
C SER A 102 -16.00 -11.50 -11.10
N ASP A 103 -16.13 -11.48 -12.43
CA ASP A 103 -17.30 -10.89 -13.11
C ASP A 103 -18.57 -11.74 -12.99
N ASP A 104 -18.46 -13.00 -12.56
CA ASP A 104 -19.59 -13.90 -12.34
C ASP A 104 -20.36 -13.64 -11.04
N VAL A 105 -19.87 -12.75 -10.17
CA VAL A 105 -20.52 -12.46 -8.89
C VAL A 105 -21.73 -11.56 -9.10
N ASP A 106 -22.95 -12.12 -9.04
CA ASP A 106 -24.21 -11.37 -9.00
C ASP A 106 -24.78 -11.30 -7.57
N TRP A 107 -24.96 -10.07 -7.08
CA TRP A 107 -25.51 -9.77 -5.75
C TRP A 107 -26.94 -9.24 -5.78
N THR A 108 -27.59 -9.21 -6.95
CA THR A 108 -28.94 -8.67 -7.10
C THR A 108 -29.95 -9.43 -6.24
N GLY A 109 -30.67 -8.73 -5.37
CA GLY A 109 -31.64 -9.31 -4.45
C GLY A 109 -31.04 -10.25 -3.39
N LYS A 110 -29.72 -10.28 -3.22
CA LYS A 110 -29.04 -11.13 -2.23
C LYS A 110 -28.81 -10.42 -0.91
N ARG A 111 -28.69 -11.20 0.16
CA ARG A 111 -28.22 -10.78 1.48
C ARG A 111 -26.69 -10.87 1.50
N VAL A 112 -26.02 -9.74 1.69
CA VAL A 112 -24.56 -9.65 1.59
C VAL A 112 -23.97 -9.24 2.93
N VAL A 113 -23.01 -10.01 3.46
CA VAL A 113 -22.22 -9.60 4.62
C VAL A 113 -20.79 -9.29 4.18
N ILE A 114 -20.33 -8.08 4.45
CA ILE A 114 -18.96 -7.63 4.23
C ILE A 114 -18.22 -7.66 5.56
N VAL A 115 -17.22 -8.53 5.69
CA VAL A 115 -16.40 -8.64 6.90
C VAL A 115 -15.19 -7.72 6.77
N GLY A 116 -15.21 -6.60 7.48
CA GLY A 116 -14.14 -5.61 7.51
C GLY A 116 -14.65 -4.18 7.64
N SER A 117 -13.78 -3.28 8.11
CA SER A 117 -14.03 -1.83 8.22
C SER A 117 -13.01 -0.99 7.45
N GLY A 118 -12.14 -1.62 6.65
CA GLY A 118 -11.14 -0.91 5.86
C GLY A 118 -11.74 -0.16 4.67
N ALA A 119 -10.89 0.55 3.94
CA ALA A 119 -11.30 1.30 2.75
C ALA A 119 -12.08 0.45 1.75
N THR A 120 -11.65 -0.79 1.50
CA THR A 120 -12.34 -1.74 0.61
C THR A 120 -13.80 -2.00 1.04
N ALA A 121 -14.06 -2.20 2.33
CA ALA A 121 -15.41 -2.42 2.83
C ALA A 121 -16.27 -1.16 2.67
N VAL A 122 -15.71 0.00 3.03
CA VAL A 122 -16.39 1.30 2.92
C VAL A 122 -16.75 1.65 1.48
N THR A 123 -15.90 1.33 0.50
CA THR A 123 -16.16 1.61 -0.92
C THR A 123 -17.06 0.57 -1.58
N LEU A 124 -17.02 -0.69 -1.15
CA LEU A 124 -17.90 -1.74 -1.71
C LEU A 124 -19.34 -1.63 -1.18
N SER A 125 -19.50 -1.28 0.10
CA SER A 125 -20.82 -1.24 0.76
C SER A 125 -21.89 -0.44 0.00
N PRO A 126 -21.66 0.83 -0.41
CA PRO A 126 -22.69 1.60 -1.11
C PRO A 126 -23.04 0.99 -2.48
N VAL A 127 -22.04 0.55 -3.25
CA VAL A 127 -22.24 -0.06 -4.57
C VAL A 127 -23.06 -1.35 -4.48
N LEU A 128 -22.76 -2.20 -3.48
CA LEU A 128 -23.50 -3.44 -3.27
C LEU A 128 -24.93 -3.17 -2.82
N ALA A 129 -25.14 -2.14 -1.98
CA ALA A 129 -26.45 -1.75 -1.48
C ALA A 129 -27.39 -1.21 -2.57
N GLU A 130 -26.90 -0.89 -3.76
CA GLU A 130 -27.77 -0.48 -4.88
C GLU A 130 -28.68 -1.62 -5.35
N LYS A 131 -28.16 -2.85 -5.40
CA LYS A 131 -28.83 -4.03 -5.98
C LYS A 131 -29.13 -5.16 -5.00
N ALA A 132 -28.36 -5.26 -3.90
CA ALA A 132 -28.58 -6.28 -2.88
C ALA A 132 -29.93 -6.09 -2.17
N ALA A 133 -30.51 -7.19 -1.67
CA ALA A 133 -31.67 -7.11 -0.78
C ALA A 133 -31.32 -6.40 0.53
N HIS A 134 -30.13 -6.68 1.06
CA HIS A 134 -29.56 -5.97 2.20
C HIS A 134 -28.05 -6.19 2.30
N VAL A 135 -27.32 -5.18 2.79
CA VAL A 135 -25.88 -5.28 3.07
C VAL A 135 -25.61 -5.06 4.56
N TRP A 136 -24.88 -5.97 5.19
CA TRP A 136 -24.26 -5.73 6.50
C TRP A 136 -22.77 -5.50 6.32
N GLN A 137 -22.25 -4.37 6.83
CA GLN A 137 -20.82 -4.23 7.04
C GLN A 137 -20.51 -4.66 8.48
N LEU A 138 -19.95 -5.86 8.64
CA LEU A 138 -19.53 -6.40 9.92
C LEU A 138 -18.10 -5.97 10.23
N GLN A 139 -17.92 -5.26 11.33
CA GLN A 139 -16.63 -4.76 11.78
C GLN A 139 -16.32 -5.20 13.21
N ARG A 140 -15.08 -5.63 13.46
CA ARG A 140 -14.59 -5.82 14.83
C ARG A 140 -14.21 -4.49 15.49
N SER A 141 -13.59 -3.61 14.71
CA SER A 141 -13.12 -2.31 15.17
C SER A 141 -13.59 -1.24 14.18
N PRO A 142 -14.30 -0.20 14.64
CA PRO A 142 -14.72 0.92 13.79
C PRO A 142 -13.54 1.60 13.09
N THR A 143 -13.82 2.27 11.97
CA THR A 143 -12.84 3.11 11.25
C THR A 143 -13.28 4.57 11.22
N TYR A 144 -12.32 5.47 11.03
CA TYR A 144 -12.64 6.87 10.74
C TYR A 144 -13.09 7.01 9.29
N MET A 145 -14.25 7.64 9.08
CA MET A 145 -14.80 7.93 7.76
C MET A 145 -14.93 9.44 7.56
N VAL A 146 -14.54 9.91 6.38
CA VAL A 146 -14.74 11.31 5.96
C VAL A 146 -15.39 11.37 4.59
N THR A 147 -16.45 12.16 4.47
CA THR A 147 -17.10 12.40 3.18
C THR A 147 -16.30 13.39 2.36
N ARG A 148 -16.13 13.09 1.08
CA ARG A 148 -15.50 13.95 0.10
C ARG A 148 -16.33 13.92 -1.19
N PRO A 149 -16.52 15.08 -1.85
CA PRO A 149 -17.08 15.09 -3.19
C PRO A 149 -16.26 14.19 -4.13
N ALA A 150 -16.93 13.37 -4.93
CA ALA A 150 -16.26 12.57 -5.95
C ALA A 150 -15.69 13.48 -7.04
N VAL A 151 -16.35 14.59 -7.36
CA VAL A 151 -15.91 15.60 -8.33
C VAL A 151 -15.43 16.86 -7.60
N ASP A 152 -14.27 17.37 -8.00
CA ASP A 152 -13.72 18.61 -7.46
C ASP A 152 -14.17 19.81 -8.32
N SER A 153 -15.28 20.45 -7.95
CA SER A 153 -15.90 21.53 -8.72
C SER A 153 -14.96 22.71 -9.00
N LEU A 154 -14.06 23.03 -8.05
CA LEU A 154 -13.05 24.06 -8.27
C LEU A 154 -11.99 23.60 -9.29
N ALA A 155 -11.57 22.32 -9.26
CA ALA A 155 -10.66 21.80 -10.27
C ALA A 155 -11.28 21.83 -11.67
N GLU A 156 -12.55 21.43 -11.80
CA GLU A 156 -13.29 21.50 -13.06
C GLU A 156 -13.49 22.94 -13.54
N THR A 157 -13.71 23.88 -12.63
CA THR A 157 -13.75 25.31 -12.98
C THR A 157 -12.38 25.77 -13.51
N LEU A 158 -11.29 25.44 -12.82
CA LEU A 158 -9.94 25.83 -13.26
C LEU A 158 -9.58 25.23 -14.63
N LYS A 159 -9.94 23.97 -14.88
CA LYS A 159 -9.72 23.31 -16.19
C LYS A 159 -10.50 23.98 -17.33
N ARG A 160 -11.66 24.57 -17.07
CA ARG A 160 -12.45 25.29 -18.10
C ARG A 160 -11.81 26.61 -18.55
N TRP A 161 -11.07 27.27 -17.66
CA TRP A 161 -10.58 28.64 -17.89
C TRP A 161 -9.05 28.74 -18.08
N LEU A 162 -8.30 27.70 -17.72
CA LEU A 162 -6.84 27.69 -17.80
C LEU A 162 -6.35 26.53 -18.67
N PRO A 163 -5.17 26.65 -19.29
CA PRO A 163 -4.51 25.52 -19.95
C PRO A 163 -4.35 24.33 -19.00
N ASP A 164 -4.53 23.10 -19.51
CA ASP A 164 -4.58 21.87 -18.72
C ASP A 164 -3.42 21.72 -17.72
N MET A 165 -2.19 22.00 -18.15
CA MET A 165 -1.01 21.87 -17.30
C MET A 165 -1.02 22.90 -16.15
N LEU A 166 -1.47 24.13 -16.41
CA LEU A 166 -1.55 25.17 -15.37
C LEU A 166 -2.66 24.83 -14.36
N ALA A 167 -3.84 24.42 -14.84
CA ALA A 167 -4.94 23.96 -14.00
C ALA A 167 -4.48 22.78 -13.11
N TYR A 168 -3.82 21.78 -13.72
CA TYR A 168 -3.24 20.64 -13.01
C TYR A 168 -2.27 21.07 -11.89
N GLN A 169 -1.32 21.95 -12.18
CA GLN A 169 -0.34 22.40 -11.20
C GLN A 169 -1.00 23.13 -10.01
N LEU A 170 -1.96 24.02 -10.28
CA LEU A 170 -2.70 24.74 -9.25
C LEU A 170 -3.50 23.78 -8.35
N VAL A 171 -4.23 22.84 -8.95
CA VAL A 171 -5.02 21.83 -8.22
C VAL A 171 -4.11 20.93 -7.39
N ARG A 172 -2.99 20.47 -7.97
CA ARG A 172 -1.98 19.64 -7.29
C ARG A 172 -1.41 20.37 -6.07
N TRP A 173 -0.97 21.62 -6.22
CA TRP A 173 -0.40 22.40 -5.11
C TRP A 173 -1.43 22.72 -4.03
N ARG A 174 -2.66 23.12 -4.40
CA ARG A 174 -3.76 23.31 -3.46
C ARG A 174 -4.00 22.04 -2.64
N ASN A 175 -4.04 20.87 -3.28
CA ASN A 175 -4.26 19.59 -2.60
C ASN A 175 -3.10 19.24 -1.65
N ILE A 176 -1.85 19.44 -2.08
CA ILE A 176 -0.66 19.21 -1.26
C ILE A 176 -0.66 20.11 -0.02
N LEU A 177 -0.90 21.41 -0.19
CA LEU A 177 -0.91 22.39 0.90
C LEU A 177 -2.06 22.15 1.88
N ARG A 178 -3.26 21.87 1.36
CA ARG A 178 -4.43 21.50 2.18
C ARG A 178 -4.16 20.23 2.99
N ASN A 179 -3.60 19.18 2.37
CA ASN A 179 -3.29 17.94 3.08
C ASN A 179 -2.25 18.18 4.20
N ARG A 180 -1.22 18.98 3.93
CA ARG A 180 -0.21 19.36 4.94
C ARG A 180 -0.83 20.11 6.11
N LEU A 181 -1.73 21.05 5.83
CA LEU A 181 -2.43 21.81 6.87
C LEU A 181 -3.29 20.90 7.74
N LEU A 182 -4.08 20.01 7.12
CA LEU A 182 -4.94 19.06 7.83
C LEU A 182 -4.13 18.12 8.74
N ILE A 183 -3.02 17.56 8.25
CA ILE A 183 -2.14 16.72 9.07
C ILE A 183 -1.54 17.51 10.24
N ARG A 184 -1.07 18.75 10.00
CA ARG A 184 -0.53 19.60 11.06
C ARG A 184 -1.56 19.92 12.13
N GLN A 185 -2.81 20.23 11.74
CA GLN A 185 -3.89 20.47 12.68
C GLN A 185 -4.25 19.20 13.47
N MET A 186 -4.33 18.06 12.78
CA MET A 186 -4.62 16.76 13.41
C MET A 186 -3.56 16.38 14.47
N VAL A 187 -2.28 16.55 14.17
CA VAL A 187 -1.19 16.19 15.09
C VAL A 187 -1.13 17.14 16.30
N ARG A 188 -1.59 18.40 16.17
CA ARG A 188 -1.65 19.35 17.28
C ARG A 188 -2.74 19.00 18.30
N ASP A 189 -3.85 18.42 17.85
CA ASP A 189 -4.97 18.04 18.71
C ASP A 189 -5.64 16.75 18.20
N LEU A 190 -5.07 15.61 18.59
CA LEU A 190 -5.57 14.29 18.20
C LEU A 190 -6.94 13.99 18.81
N ALA A 191 -7.17 14.42 20.06
CA ALA A 191 -8.41 14.15 20.79
C ALA A 191 -9.59 14.94 20.21
N GLY A 192 -9.42 16.25 19.97
CA GLY A 192 -10.43 17.07 19.32
C GLY A 192 -10.65 16.66 17.87
N THR A 193 -9.61 16.25 17.15
CA THR A 193 -9.77 15.70 15.80
C THR A 193 -10.56 14.40 15.80
N LYS A 194 -10.30 13.49 16.75
CA LYS A 194 -11.09 12.26 16.93
C LYS A 194 -12.57 12.58 17.15
N GLN A 195 -12.87 13.48 18.09
CA GLN A 195 -14.25 13.89 18.39
C GLN A 195 -14.93 14.48 17.15
N ARG A 196 -14.25 15.39 16.43
CA ARG A 196 -14.78 16.02 15.23
C ARG A 196 -15.08 15.01 14.12
N LEU A 197 -14.18 14.06 13.85
CA LEU A 197 -14.38 13.04 12.83
C LEU A 197 -15.59 12.16 13.15
N VAL A 198 -15.72 11.72 14.41
CA VAL A 198 -16.86 10.91 14.87
C VAL A 198 -18.17 11.71 14.76
N GLN A 199 -18.19 12.96 15.20
CA GLN A 199 -19.38 13.82 15.11
C GLN A 199 -19.83 14.04 13.66
N LEU A 200 -18.89 14.29 12.74
CA LEU A 200 -19.19 14.47 11.32
C LEU A 200 -19.75 13.18 10.69
N ALA A 201 -19.20 12.02 11.04
CA ALA A 201 -19.73 10.73 10.59
C ALA A 201 -21.11 10.46 11.18
N LYS A 202 -21.30 10.71 12.48
CA LYS A 202 -22.59 10.53 13.18
C LYS A 202 -23.68 11.44 12.62
N ALA A 203 -23.36 12.69 12.32
CA ALA A 203 -24.30 13.63 11.69
C ALA A 203 -24.78 13.12 10.32
N GLN A 204 -23.91 12.45 9.55
CA GLN A 204 -24.31 11.84 8.28
C GLN A 204 -25.04 10.51 8.46
N ALA A 205 -24.61 9.65 9.38
CA ALA A 205 -25.26 8.36 9.63
C ALA A 205 -26.71 8.51 10.12
N GLY A 206 -27.04 9.65 10.75
CA GLY A 206 -28.38 9.94 11.27
C GLY A 206 -28.58 9.45 12.71
N ALA A 207 -29.77 9.71 13.26
CA ALA A 207 -30.04 9.50 14.68
C ALA A 207 -29.96 8.02 15.11
N SER A 208 -30.35 7.08 14.24
CA SER A 208 -30.46 5.64 14.53
C SER A 208 -29.13 4.89 14.67
N CYS A 209 -28.02 5.40 14.15
CA CYS A 209 -26.71 4.74 14.24
C CYS A 209 -26.12 4.88 15.65
N ASP A 210 -25.64 3.81 16.32
CA ASP A 210 -24.90 4.02 17.56
C ASP A 210 -23.58 4.75 17.24
N VAL A 211 -23.22 5.76 18.05
CA VAL A 211 -21.95 6.46 17.90
C VAL A 211 -20.75 5.53 18.15
N LYS A 212 -20.95 4.46 18.93
CA LYS A 212 -19.94 3.42 19.17
C LYS A 212 -19.52 2.75 17.86
N ASP A 213 -20.44 2.53 16.93
CA ASP A 213 -20.15 1.94 15.62
C ASP A 213 -19.30 2.86 14.72
N LEU A 214 -19.16 4.13 15.10
CA LEU A 214 -18.38 5.14 14.38
C LEU A 214 -17.14 5.59 15.17
N THR A 215 -16.87 5.01 16.34
CA THR A 215 -15.82 5.47 17.26
C THR A 215 -14.70 4.43 17.37
N PRO A 216 -13.58 4.60 16.64
CA PRO A 216 -12.41 3.73 16.78
C PRO A 216 -11.77 3.85 18.17
N ASP A 217 -11.10 2.77 18.61
CA ASP A 217 -10.30 2.72 19.84
C ASP A 217 -8.91 3.36 19.68
N TYR A 218 -8.47 3.60 18.44
CA TYR A 218 -7.21 4.25 18.10
C TYR A 218 -7.37 5.76 17.83
N MET A 219 -6.25 6.46 17.59
CA MET A 219 -6.21 7.89 17.27
C MET A 219 -6.09 8.15 15.76
N PRO A 220 -6.63 9.26 15.24
CA PRO A 220 -6.51 9.62 13.83
C PRO A 220 -5.06 9.60 13.34
N GLY A 221 -4.81 8.98 12.18
CA GLY A 221 -3.47 8.84 11.59
C GLY A 221 -2.68 7.60 12.04
N GLN A 222 -3.13 6.86 13.07
CA GLN A 222 -2.56 5.55 13.41
C GLN A 222 -3.03 4.44 12.45
N GLN A 223 -4.11 4.68 11.70
CA GLN A 223 -4.56 3.90 10.55
C GLN A 223 -5.04 4.86 9.44
N ARG A 224 -5.24 4.34 8.22
CA ARG A 224 -5.80 5.15 7.13
C ARG A 224 -7.23 5.60 7.48
N ILE A 225 -7.52 6.87 7.22
CA ILE A 225 -8.88 7.43 7.31
C ILE A 225 -9.60 7.11 6.00
N CYS A 226 -10.73 6.42 6.08
CA CYS A 226 -11.53 6.02 4.93
C CYS A 226 -12.25 7.23 4.33
N ARG A 227 -12.29 7.29 2.99
CA ARG A 227 -13.00 8.35 2.26
C ARG A 227 -14.29 7.78 1.72
N VAL A 228 -15.39 8.46 2.00
CA VAL A 228 -16.73 8.17 1.49
C VAL A 228 -17.02 9.15 0.36
N ALA A 229 -17.33 8.64 -0.84
CA ALA A 229 -17.60 9.47 -2.01
C ALA A 229 -19.04 10.00 -1.93
N ASP A 230 -19.23 11.32 -2.02
CA ASP A 230 -20.55 11.98 -2.04
C ASP A 230 -21.50 11.63 -0.87
N GLY A 231 -21.01 10.95 0.18
CA GLY A 231 -21.80 10.49 1.31
C GLY A 231 -22.64 9.24 1.01
N ASP A 232 -22.35 8.54 -0.08
CA ASP A 232 -23.05 7.35 -0.58
C ASP A 232 -23.25 6.26 0.49
N PHE A 233 -22.21 5.96 1.27
CA PHE A 233 -22.24 5.00 2.38
C PHE A 233 -23.31 5.38 3.41
N PHE A 234 -23.31 6.63 3.85
CA PHE A 234 -24.25 7.11 4.85
C PHE A 234 -25.67 7.26 4.26
N ALA A 235 -25.79 7.59 2.97
CA ALA A 235 -27.08 7.61 2.28
C ALA A 235 -27.70 6.20 2.23
N ALA A 236 -26.92 5.17 1.92
CA ALA A 236 -27.36 3.78 1.96
C ALA A 236 -27.80 3.34 3.37
N MET A 237 -27.09 3.78 4.42
CA MET A 237 -27.49 3.55 5.81
C MET A 237 -28.83 4.21 6.15
N ARG A 238 -29.00 5.50 5.83
CA ARG A 238 -30.25 6.22 6.08
C ARG A 238 -31.43 5.64 5.30
N ALA A 239 -31.17 5.06 4.12
CA ALA A 239 -32.16 4.36 3.32
C ALA A 239 -32.49 2.94 3.83
N GLY A 240 -31.81 2.46 4.89
CA GLY A 240 -32.03 1.12 5.45
C GLY A 240 -31.49 -0.03 4.60
N LYS A 241 -30.73 0.26 3.53
CA LYS A 241 -30.14 -0.76 2.64
C LYS A 241 -28.81 -1.31 3.16
N LEU A 242 -28.15 -0.55 4.04
CA LEU A 242 -26.86 -0.88 4.63
C LEU A 242 -26.95 -0.76 6.16
N THR A 243 -26.55 -1.81 6.87
CA THR A 243 -26.41 -1.80 8.33
C THR A 243 -24.95 -1.96 8.72
N LEU A 244 -24.45 -1.04 9.55
CA LEU A 244 -23.15 -1.19 10.21
C LEU A 244 -23.32 -2.05 11.46
N VAL A 245 -22.51 -3.10 11.61
CA VAL A 245 -22.57 -4.01 12.76
C VAL A 245 -21.19 -4.08 13.40
N THR A 246 -21.06 -3.58 14.63
CA THR A 246 -19.82 -3.74 15.41
C THR A 246 -19.92 -4.94 16.33
N ASP A 247 -19.25 -6.02 15.98
CA ASP A 247 -19.26 -7.28 16.74
C ASP A 247 -18.11 -8.20 16.32
N GLU A 248 -17.94 -9.30 17.04
CA GLU A 248 -17.02 -10.38 16.72
C GLU A 248 -17.76 -11.61 16.18
N ILE A 249 -17.16 -12.26 15.20
CA ILE A 249 -17.63 -13.55 14.69
C ILE A 249 -17.33 -14.62 15.74
N GLU A 250 -18.37 -15.37 16.13
CA GLU A 250 -18.22 -16.59 16.91
C GLU A 250 -17.90 -17.78 15.99
N ARG A 251 -18.75 -18.00 14.98
CA ARG A 251 -18.58 -19.04 13.96
C ARG A 251 -19.41 -18.74 12.72
N PHE A 252 -19.05 -19.37 11.62
CA PHE A 252 -19.90 -19.51 10.45
C PHE A 252 -20.81 -20.74 10.63
N ASP A 253 -21.95 -20.70 9.98
CA ASP A 253 -22.84 -21.86 9.81
C ASP A 253 -23.19 -22.02 8.33
N VAL A 254 -24.05 -22.98 8.01
CA VAL A 254 -24.38 -23.32 6.61
C VAL A 254 -24.98 -22.16 5.81
N SER A 255 -25.61 -21.17 6.44
CA SER A 255 -26.34 -20.08 5.76
C SER A 255 -25.97 -18.68 6.23
N GLY A 256 -24.99 -18.52 7.11
CA GLY A 256 -24.64 -17.20 7.64
C GLY A 256 -23.54 -17.20 8.68
N ILE A 257 -23.58 -16.16 9.51
CA ILE A 257 -22.56 -15.85 10.52
C ILE A 257 -23.23 -15.67 11.87
N GLN A 258 -22.80 -16.46 12.86
CA GLN A 258 -23.15 -16.27 14.26
C GLN A 258 -22.16 -15.31 14.93
N LEU A 259 -22.67 -14.28 15.59
CA LEU A 259 -21.88 -13.29 16.31
C LEU A 259 -21.83 -13.62 17.80
N LYS A 260 -20.77 -13.16 18.48
CA LYS A 260 -20.58 -13.37 19.93
C LYS A 260 -21.63 -12.70 20.79
N SER A 261 -22.32 -11.67 20.29
CA SER A 261 -23.48 -11.08 20.98
C SER A 261 -24.71 -11.99 21.01
N GLY A 262 -24.70 -13.11 20.28
CA GLY A 262 -25.86 -13.97 20.07
C GLY A 262 -26.67 -13.60 18.82
N LYS A 263 -26.43 -12.43 18.20
CA LYS A 263 -27.06 -12.06 16.93
C LYS A 263 -26.55 -12.94 15.78
N ARG A 264 -27.44 -13.26 14.84
CA ARG A 264 -27.11 -13.96 13.60
C ARG A 264 -27.29 -13.05 12.38
N LEU A 265 -26.37 -13.17 11.41
CA LEU A 265 -26.46 -12.52 10.11
C LEU A 265 -26.59 -13.60 9.03
N ASP A 266 -27.78 -13.75 8.47
CA ASP A 266 -27.96 -14.63 7.31
C ASP A 266 -27.38 -13.97 6.06
N ALA A 267 -26.64 -14.74 5.28
CA ALA A 267 -25.92 -14.22 4.12
C ALA A 267 -25.99 -15.23 2.97
N ASP A 268 -26.35 -14.74 1.79
CA ASP A 268 -26.20 -15.53 0.56
C ASP A 268 -24.78 -15.33 -0.03
N ILE A 269 -24.16 -14.17 0.26
CA ILE A 269 -22.78 -13.84 -0.10
C ILE A 269 -22.04 -13.28 1.12
N VAL A 270 -20.84 -13.80 1.38
CA VAL A 270 -19.89 -13.23 2.35
C VAL A 270 -18.67 -12.68 1.64
N ILE A 271 -18.41 -11.40 1.81
CA ILE A 271 -17.25 -10.70 1.26
C ILE A 271 -16.19 -10.52 2.36
N THR A 272 -15.04 -11.15 2.20
CA THR A 272 -13.95 -11.10 3.20
C THR A 272 -13.04 -9.90 2.91
N ALA A 273 -13.52 -8.68 3.17
CA ALA A 273 -12.75 -7.43 3.07
C ALA A 273 -11.75 -7.27 4.23
N THR A 274 -11.03 -8.34 4.54
CA THR A 274 -10.18 -8.52 5.73
C THR A 274 -8.75 -8.03 5.56
N GLY A 275 -8.43 -7.47 4.38
CA GLY A 275 -7.18 -6.77 4.10
C GLY A 275 -6.15 -7.64 3.39
N LEU A 276 -4.91 -7.20 3.48
CA LEU A 276 -3.80 -7.69 2.66
C LEU A 276 -2.71 -8.37 3.50
N VAL A 277 -1.86 -9.13 2.81
CA VAL A 277 -0.66 -9.75 3.39
C VAL A 277 0.55 -8.94 2.93
N LEU A 278 1.16 -8.16 3.83
CA LEU A 278 2.32 -7.33 3.47
C LEU A 278 3.51 -8.18 3.02
N GLN A 279 4.20 -7.74 1.98
CA GLN A 279 5.35 -8.42 1.41
C GLN A 279 6.36 -7.40 0.91
N ALA A 280 7.62 -7.57 1.29
CA ALA A 280 8.73 -6.80 0.74
C ALA A 280 9.31 -7.49 -0.50
N LEU A 281 9.99 -6.72 -1.35
CA LEU A 281 10.73 -7.23 -2.51
C LEU A 281 9.91 -8.07 -3.50
N GLY A 282 8.59 -7.89 -3.52
CA GLY A 282 7.68 -8.64 -4.41
C GLY A 282 7.62 -10.15 -4.15
N GLY A 283 8.20 -10.63 -3.04
CA GLY A 283 8.22 -12.05 -2.69
C GLY A 283 9.29 -12.91 -3.36
N ALA A 284 10.14 -12.34 -4.21
CA ALA A 284 11.27 -13.05 -4.78
C ALA A 284 12.38 -13.24 -3.73
N ALA A 285 13.20 -14.28 -3.89
CA ALA A 285 14.41 -14.48 -3.11
C ALA A 285 15.50 -13.51 -3.59
N TYR A 286 16.27 -12.93 -2.68
CA TYR A 286 17.37 -12.04 -3.03
C TYR A 286 18.67 -12.52 -2.41
N GLU A 287 19.77 -12.36 -3.13
CA GLU A 287 21.11 -12.61 -2.62
C GLU A 287 22.11 -11.56 -3.13
N VAL A 288 23.17 -11.34 -2.35
CA VAL A 288 24.29 -10.46 -2.69
C VAL A 288 25.57 -11.24 -2.42
N ASP A 289 26.37 -11.48 -3.47
CA ASP A 289 27.63 -12.24 -3.39
C ASP A 289 27.45 -13.62 -2.71
N GLY A 290 26.35 -14.31 -3.05
CA GLY A 290 25.98 -15.62 -2.49
C GLY A 290 25.38 -15.59 -1.07
N GLN A 291 25.24 -14.41 -0.47
CA GLN A 291 24.60 -14.25 0.85
C GLN A 291 23.12 -13.92 0.68
N ALA A 292 22.24 -14.74 1.25
CA ALA A 292 20.81 -14.51 1.21
C ALA A 292 20.42 -13.21 1.93
N ILE A 293 19.41 -12.52 1.39
CA ILE A 293 18.85 -11.29 1.94
C ILE A 293 17.51 -11.58 2.60
N ASP A 294 17.44 -11.39 3.92
CA ASP A 294 16.19 -11.38 4.67
C ASP A 294 15.66 -9.94 4.78
N PRO A 295 14.46 -9.64 4.24
CA PRO A 295 13.86 -8.32 4.37
C PRO A 295 13.77 -7.80 5.80
N ALA A 296 13.58 -8.67 6.81
CA ALA A 296 13.52 -8.29 8.22
C ALA A 296 14.84 -7.72 8.77
N LYS A 297 15.94 -8.00 8.07
CA LYS A 297 17.30 -7.59 8.41
C LYS A 297 17.79 -6.42 7.55
N LEU A 298 16.94 -5.83 6.72
CA LEU A 298 17.25 -4.63 5.95
C LEU A 298 16.91 -3.36 6.73
N MET A 299 17.69 -2.30 6.50
CA MET A 299 17.34 -0.93 6.87
C MET A 299 16.90 -0.15 5.64
N ILE A 300 15.80 0.59 5.78
CA ILE A 300 15.30 1.50 4.76
C ILE A 300 16.25 2.70 4.64
N PHE A 301 16.68 3.01 3.42
CA PHE A 301 17.45 4.20 3.09
C PHE A 301 16.62 5.17 2.26
N LYS A 302 16.44 6.39 2.77
CA LYS A 302 15.65 7.51 2.24
C LYS A 302 14.20 7.17 1.85
N GLY A 303 13.74 5.97 2.20
CA GLY A 303 12.45 5.42 1.81
C GLY A 303 12.39 4.79 0.43
N PHE A 304 13.51 4.49 -0.25
CA PHE A 304 13.50 3.89 -1.60
C PHE A 304 14.71 3.01 -1.95
N MET A 305 15.68 2.83 -1.05
CA MET A 305 16.76 1.82 -1.18
C MET A 305 16.88 1.01 0.11
N TYR A 306 17.66 -0.07 0.08
CA TYR A 306 17.97 -0.88 1.25
C TYR A 306 19.45 -0.84 1.60
N SER A 307 19.76 -0.96 2.89
CA SER A 307 21.12 -1.07 3.40
C SER A 307 21.88 -2.20 2.73
N ASN A 308 23.09 -1.92 2.25
CA ASN A 308 24.04 -2.87 1.69
C ASN A 308 23.50 -3.72 0.53
N VAL A 309 22.43 -3.30 -0.15
CA VAL A 309 21.92 -3.94 -1.38
C VAL A 309 22.28 -3.03 -2.57
N PRO A 310 23.20 -3.43 -3.46
CA PRO A 310 23.65 -2.56 -4.55
C PRO A 310 22.62 -2.38 -5.65
N ASN A 311 22.67 -1.23 -6.33
CA ASN A 311 21.96 -0.96 -7.59
C ASN A 311 20.47 -1.38 -7.58
N LEU A 312 19.81 -1.22 -6.43
CA LEU A 312 18.42 -1.57 -6.24
C LEU A 312 17.66 -0.38 -5.66
N ILE A 313 16.65 0.07 -6.39
CA ILE A 313 15.66 1.03 -5.92
C ILE A 313 14.30 0.33 -5.89
N TYR A 314 13.53 0.59 -4.84
CA TYR A 314 12.13 0.17 -4.77
C TYR A 314 11.21 1.38 -4.67
N PHE A 315 10.03 1.27 -5.26
CA PHE A 315 9.06 2.36 -5.27
C PHE A 315 8.01 2.18 -4.18
N THR A 316 7.98 3.15 -3.26
CA THR A 316 6.95 3.25 -2.23
C THR A 316 6.50 4.69 -2.03
N GLY A 317 5.24 4.86 -1.66
CA GLY A 317 4.61 6.14 -1.48
C GLY A 317 4.48 6.55 -0.02
N TYR A 318 3.83 7.68 0.21
CA TYR A 318 3.47 8.11 1.55
C TYR A 318 2.33 7.28 2.13
N THR A 319 2.34 7.10 3.45
CA THR A 319 1.20 6.56 4.20
C THR A 319 0.20 7.64 4.57
N ASN A 320 0.63 8.89 4.65
CA ASN A 320 -0.15 10.06 5.06
C ASN A 320 -0.54 11.01 3.90
N ALA A 321 -0.12 10.73 2.68
CA ALA A 321 -0.39 11.55 1.50
C ALA A 321 -0.60 10.66 0.27
N SER A 322 -0.81 11.28 -0.90
CA SER A 322 -0.92 10.50 -2.15
C SER A 322 0.37 9.71 -2.40
N TRP A 323 0.20 8.46 -2.81
CA TRP A 323 1.29 7.55 -3.12
C TRP A 323 2.20 8.09 -4.24
N THR A 324 1.57 8.63 -5.28
CA THR A 324 2.25 9.15 -6.49
C THR A 324 3.19 10.31 -6.21
N LEU A 325 2.96 11.11 -5.15
CA LEU A 325 3.83 12.23 -4.82
C LEU A 325 5.27 11.81 -4.53
N LYS A 326 5.48 10.67 -3.85
CA LYS A 326 6.85 10.19 -3.58
C LYS A 326 7.39 9.40 -4.76
N VAL A 327 6.54 8.61 -5.43
CA VAL A 327 6.94 7.83 -6.61
C VAL A 327 7.55 8.75 -7.69
N ASP A 328 6.94 9.90 -7.96
CA ASP A 328 7.47 10.90 -8.90
C ASP A 328 8.89 11.35 -8.48
N LEU A 329 9.09 11.67 -7.19
CA LEU A 329 10.39 12.12 -6.66
C LEU A 329 11.46 11.04 -6.72
N VAL A 330 11.09 9.78 -6.47
CA VAL A 330 12.01 8.64 -6.55
C VAL A 330 12.38 8.36 -8.00
N ALA A 331 11.44 8.49 -8.95
CA ALA A 331 11.71 8.34 -10.38
C ALA A 331 12.67 9.42 -10.88
N ASP A 332 12.44 10.69 -10.52
CA ASP A 332 13.36 11.79 -10.84
C ASP A 332 14.76 11.55 -10.24
N TYR A 333 14.83 11.12 -8.98
CA TYR A 333 16.11 10.80 -8.33
C TYR A 333 16.82 9.64 -9.04
N ALA A 334 16.09 8.59 -9.43
CA ALA A 334 16.62 7.45 -10.16
C ALA A 334 17.24 7.86 -11.51
N CYS A 335 16.57 8.68 -12.29
CA CYS A 335 17.12 9.20 -13.56
C CYS A 335 18.42 9.98 -13.33
N ARG A 336 18.44 10.84 -12.31
CA ARG A 336 19.64 11.62 -11.94
C ARG A 336 20.76 10.73 -11.41
N LEU A 337 20.41 9.67 -10.69
CA LEU A 337 21.35 8.68 -10.16
C LEU A 337 22.04 7.92 -11.29
N LEU A 338 21.27 7.40 -12.25
CA LEU A 338 21.81 6.72 -13.43
C LEU A 338 22.72 7.66 -14.24
N ALA A 339 22.26 8.89 -14.51
CA ALA A 339 23.08 9.88 -15.22
C ALA A 339 24.39 10.23 -14.48
N HIS A 340 24.37 10.24 -13.14
CA HIS A 340 25.57 10.43 -12.34
C HIS A 340 26.52 9.24 -12.46
N MET A 341 26.00 8.01 -12.38
CA MET A 341 26.79 6.78 -12.57
C MET A 341 27.44 6.72 -13.96
N ASP A 342 26.70 7.08 -15.01
CA ASP A 342 27.23 7.15 -16.37
C ASP A 342 28.36 8.19 -16.47
N LYS A 343 28.16 9.37 -15.87
CA LYS A 343 29.17 10.46 -15.88
C LYS A 343 30.45 10.09 -15.14
N THR A 344 30.36 9.37 -14.02
CA THR A 344 31.53 9.01 -13.19
C THR A 344 32.12 7.64 -13.54
N GLY A 345 31.45 6.87 -14.40
CA GLY A 345 31.84 5.50 -14.73
C GLY A 345 31.56 4.49 -13.62
N ALA A 346 30.83 4.89 -12.56
CA ALA A 346 30.49 4.00 -11.45
C ALA A 346 29.59 2.86 -11.95
N LYS A 347 29.94 1.62 -11.60
CA LYS A 347 29.15 0.42 -11.90
C LYS A 347 28.31 -0.03 -10.72
N GLN A 348 28.61 0.47 -9.53
CA GLN A 348 27.98 0.10 -8.29
C GLN A 348 27.66 1.34 -7.47
N VAL A 349 26.44 1.39 -6.93
CA VAL A 349 25.99 2.33 -5.91
C VAL A 349 25.37 1.54 -4.76
N THR A 350 25.76 1.85 -3.52
CA THR A 350 25.27 1.13 -2.34
C THR A 350 25.03 2.09 -1.18
N ALA A 351 23.89 1.95 -0.51
CA ALA A 351 23.64 2.60 0.77
C ALA A 351 24.33 1.78 1.88
N ARG A 352 25.54 2.17 2.29
CA ARG A 352 26.35 1.39 3.24
C ARG A 352 25.87 1.60 4.68
N ALA A 353 25.39 0.54 5.34
CA ALA A 353 25.02 0.57 6.76
C ALA A 353 26.05 -0.21 7.59
N SER A 354 26.59 0.42 8.63
CA SER A 354 27.44 -0.24 9.63
C SER A 354 26.60 -1.00 10.65
N GLU A 355 27.24 -1.88 11.42
CA GLU A 355 26.61 -2.61 12.54
C GLU A 355 26.00 -1.66 13.59
N GLU A 356 26.55 -0.46 13.78
CA GLU A 356 26.01 0.55 14.70
C GLU A 356 24.59 0.99 14.33
N ILE A 357 24.31 1.17 13.03
CA ILE A 357 22.96 1.50 12.54
C ILE A 357 21.96 0.40 12.89
N PHE A 358 22.39 -0.88 12.85
CA PHE A 358 21.54 -2.01 13.19
C PHE A 358 21.24 -2.15 14.68
N ARG A 359 22.13 -1.68 15.55
CA ARG A 359 21.95 -1.71 17.01
C ARG A 359 20.94 -0.67 17.51
N GLN A 360 20.61 0.32 16.68
CA GLN A 360 19.72 1.41 17.03
C GLN A 360 18.52 1.50 16.07
N PRO A 361 17.67 0.45 15.97
CA PRO A 361 16.51 0.50 15.09
C PRO A 361 15.52 1.56 15.59
N GLY A 362 15.04 2.38 14.66
CA GLY A 362 13.91 3.27 14.85
C GLY A 362 12.59 2.61 14.42
N ARG A 363 11.53 3.41 14.44
CA ARG A 363 10.21 3.00 13.94
C ARG A 363 10.05 3.47 12.50
N ALA A 364 9.75 2.54 11.59
CA ALA A 364 9.51 2.87 10.19
C ALA A 364 8.28 3.77 10.00
N ASN A 365 7.25 3.61 10.84
CA ASN A 365 6.06 4.46 10.87
C ASN A 365 5.29 4.26 12.19
N ASN A 366 4.29 5.12 12.43
CA ASN A 366 3.36 5.05 13.57
C ASN A 366 2.06 4.28 13.25
N PHE A 367 1.99 3.57 12.12
CA PHE A 367 0.78 2.83 11.76
C PHE A 367 0.64 1.58 12.62
N ILE A 368 -0.58 1.33 13.10
CA ILE A 368 -0.91 0.19 13.95
C ILE A 368 -1.96 -0.74 13.35
N SER A 369 -2.30 -0.55 12.08
CA SER A 369 -3.24 -1.42 11.36
C SER A 369 -2.85 -2.89 11.51
N GLY A 370 -3.85 -3.78 11.61
CA GLY A 370 -3.62 -5.20 11.87
C GLY A 370 -2.65 -5.86 10.87
N TYR A 371 -2.74 -5.52 9.58
CA TYR A 371 -1.82 -6.04 8.56
C TYR A 371 -0.36 -5.57 8.74
N VAL A 372 -0.13 -4.37 9.29
CA VAL A 372 1.21 -3.87 9.64
C VAL A 372 1.76 -4.63 10.83
N ARG A 373 0.97 -4.75 11.91
CA ARG A 373 1.40 -5.45 13.13
C ARG A 373 1.74 -6.92 12.86
N ARG A 374 0.90 -7.63 12.11
CA ARG A 374 1.12 -9.05 11.76
C ARG A 374 2.41 -9.27 10.97
N ALA A 375 2.78 -8.34 10.10
CA ALA A 375 3.95 -8.47 9.26
C ALA A 375 5.22 -7.81 9.83
N ALA A 376 5.14 -7.09 10.96
CA ALA A 376 6.25 -6.26 11.45
C ALA A 376 7.59 -7.01 11.58
N HIS A 377 7.56 -8.28 11.98
CA HIS A 377 8.74 -9.13 12.16
C HIS A 377 9.42 -9.55 10.84
N ARG A 378 8.75 -9.38 9.69
CA ARG A 378 9.26 -9.77 8.36
C ARG A 378 9.44 -8.59 7.40
N MET A 379 9.26 -7.36 7.89
CA MET A 379 9.41 -6.14 7.07
C MET A 379 10.76 -5.46 7.35
N PRO A 380 11.30 -4.71 6.37
CA PRO A 380 12.46 -3.86 6.57
C PRO A 380 12.30 -2.89 7.74
N LYS A 381 13.38 -2.71 8.49
CA LYS A 381 13.48 -1.81 9.62
C LYS A 381 13.82 -0.39 9.14
N ALA A 382 13.70 0.57 10.03
CA ALA A 382 14.22 1.92 9.84
C ALA A 382 15.25 2.23 10.92
N GLY A 383 16.16 3.15 10.65
CA GLY A 383 17.01 3.79 11.65
C GLY A 383 16.29 4.92 12.39
N GLN A 384 17.04 5.68 13.19
CA GLN A 384 16.50 6.77 14.01
C GLN A 384 16.42 8.12 13.28
N ALA A 385 17.23 8.31 12.23
CA ALA A 385 17.36 9.60 11.54
C ALA A 385 17.71 9.41 10.05
N TYR A 386 17.64 10.51 9.30
CA TYR A 386 18.11 10.57 7.92
C TYR A 386 19.60 10.16 7.83
N PRO A 387 20.02 9.33 6.86
CA PRO A 387 19.25 8.86 5.71
C PRO A 387 18.49 7.54 5.93
N TRP A 388 18.49 6.94 7.12
CA TRP A 388 17.94 5.60 7.39
C TRP A 388 16.44 5.57 7.71
N ILE A 389 15.69 6.57 7.25
CA ILE A 389 14.25 6.68 7.51
C ILE A 389 13.48 6.87 6.21
N HIS A 390 12.23 6.41 6.20
CA HIS A 390 11.24 6.85 5.21
C HIS A 390 10.55 8.10 5.74
N GLU A 391 11.10 9.27 5.41
CA GLU A 391 10.48 10.54 5.77
C GLU A 391 9.06 10.64 5.17
N GLN A 392 8.04 10.81 6.02
CA GLN A 392 6.63 10.96 5.61
C GLN A 392 6.29 12.43 5.32
N ASN A 393 7.18 13.13 4.61
CA ASN A 393 7.10 14.58 4.39
C ASN A 393 7.56 14.97 2.97
N TYR A 394 6.57 15.28 2.12
CA TYR A 394 6.79 15.68 0.74
C TYR A 394 7.73 16.88 0.55
N PHE A 395 7.70 17.86 1.45
CA PHE A 395 8.56 19.05 1.30
C PHE A 395 10.01 18.75 1.65
N TRP A 396 10.23 17.87 2.62
CA TRP A 396 11.57 17.35 2.93
C TRP A 396 12.10 16.53 1.76
N ASP A 397 11.32 15.57 1.27
CA ASP A 397 11.75 14.73 0.14
C ASP A 397 11.96 15.55 -1.14
N ARG A 398 11.20 16.62 -1.39
CA ARG A 398 11.51 17.54 -2.49
C ARG A 398 12.86 18.24 -2.31
N LYS A 399 13.22 18.60 -1.07
CA LYS A 399 14.51 19.22 -0.78
C LYS A 399 15.65 18.22 -1.01
N THR A 400 15.51 16.98 -0.53
CA THR A 400 16.58 15.98 -0.55
C THR A 400 16.65 15.19 -1.86
N LEU A 401 15.52 14.75 -2.41
CA LEU A 401 15.47 13.86 -3.57
C LEU A 401 15.39 14.64 -4.88
N LEU A 402 14.52 15.64 -4.97
CA LEU A 402 14.35 16.40 -6.23
C LEU A 402 15.43 17.47 -6.43
N ARG A 403 15.82 18.18 -5.36
CA ARG A 403 16.79 19.29 -5.44
C ARG A 403 18.16 18.96 -4.87
N GLY A 404 18.25 17.98 -3.98
CA GLY A 404 19.52 17.58 -3.35
C GLY A 404 20.46 16.90 -4.34
N LYS A 405 21.75 16.89 -4.03
CA LYS A 405 22.74 16.17 -4.84
C LYS A 405 22.49 14.66 -4.72
N VAL A 406 22.76 13.95 -5.81
CA VAL A 406 22.76 12.48 -5.81
C VAL A 406 23.90 11.98 -4.93
N ASP A 407 25.11 12.47 -5.20
CA ASP A 407 26.30 12.29 -4.36
C ASP A 407 26.35 13.39 -3.29
N ASP A 408 25.60 13.15 -2.21
CA ASP A 408 25.58 13.96 -0.99
C ASP A 408 26.44 13.34 0.12
N GLY A 409 27.32 12.39 -0.22
CA GLY A 409 28.14 11.62 0.73
C GLY A 409 27.40 10.52 1.48
N THR A 410 26.12 10.26 1.19
CA THR A 410 25.35 9.19 1.85
C THR A 410 25.29 7.88 1.04
N LEU A 411 25.76 7.89 -0.21
CA LEU A 411 25.84 6.73 -1.09
C LEU A 411 27.30 6.45 -1.45
N ASP A 412 27.66 5.17 -1.51
CA ASP A 412 28.98 4.69 -1.93
C ASP A 412 28.93 4.36 -3.42
N PHE A 413 29.62 5.16 -4.25
CA PHE A 413 29.77 4.93 -5.69
C PHE A 413 31.13 4.29 -5.98
N SER A 414 31.14 3.20 -6.73
CA SER A 414 32.37 2.45 -7.00
C SER A 414 32.37 1.71 -8.34
N ALA A 415 33.57 1.33 -8.77
CA ALA A 415 33.78 0.20 -9.67
C ALA A 415 33.32 -1.11 -8.97
N PRO A 416 33.26 -2.25 -9.68
CA PRO A 416 32.89 -3.54 -9.08
C PRO A 416 33.67 -3.79 -7.77
N LYS A 417 32.95 -3.86 -6.64
CA LYS A 417 33.54 -3.98 -5.29
C LYS A 417 32.70 -4.90 -4.41
N PRO A 418 33.32 -5.92 -3.78
CA PRO A 418 32.61 -6.84 -2.89
C PRO A 418 31.76 -6.14 -1.83
N VAL A 419 30.58 -6.69 -1.57
CA VAL A 419 29.68 -6.18 -0.54
C VAL A 419 29.85 -7.00 0.73
N VAL A 420 30.34 -6.36 1.78
CA VAL A 420 30.41 -6.98 3.10
C VAL A 420 29.14 -6.67 3.86
N LEU A 421 28.29 -7.67 4.07
CA LEU A 421 27.13 -7.55 4.95
C LEU A 421 27.59 -7.55 6.43
N PRO A 422 27.12 -6.60 7.26
CA PRO A 422 27.40 -6.63 8.69
C PRO A 422 26.71 -7.83 9.36
N PRO A 423 27.21 -8.34 10.51
CA PRO A 423 26.66 -9.51 11.18
C PRO A 423 25.14 -9.46 11.40
N SER A 424 24.60 -8.31 11.82
CA SER A 424 23.15 -8.14 12.03
C SER A 424 22.31 -8.29 10.75
N GLN A 425 22.93 -8.14 9.58
CA GLN A 425 22.26 -8.27 8.28
C GLN A 425 22.39 -9.66 7.66
N ARG A 426 23.36 -10.49 8.09
CA ARG A 426 23.57 -11.83 7.52
C ARG A 426 22.45 -12.78 7.90
N VAL A 427 22.04 -13.62 6.96
CA VAL A 427 21.25 -14.81 7.24
C VAL A 427 22.24 -15.90 7.69
N PRO A 428 22.03 -16.59 8.82
CA PRO A 428 22.88 -17.70 9.21
C PRO A 428 22.89 -18.73 8.08
N ASP A 429 24.05 -19.31 7.78
CA ASP A 429 24.09 -20.48 6.92
C ASP A 429 23.15 -21.54 7.50
N PRO A 430 22.42 -22.31 6.66
CA PRO A 430 21.69 -23.46 7.15
C PRO A 430 22.67 -24.31 7.95
N LEU A 431 22.36 -24.60 9.21
CA LEU A 431 23.15 -25.56 9.99
C LEU A 431 23.30 -26.80 9.11
N PRO A 432 24.51 -27.32 8.88
CA PRO A 432 24.67 -28.57 8.17
C PRO A 432 23.81 -29.59 8.94
N VAL A 433 22.77 -30.08 8.29
CA VAL A 433 21.99 -31.19 8.83
C VAL A 433 23.01 -32.31 8.99
N ALA A 434 23.35 -32.65 10.24
CA ALA A 434 24.14 -33.83 10.49
C ALA A 434 23.40 -34.99 9.83
N ALA A 435 24.02 -35.59 8.82
CA ALA A 435 23.49 -36.79 8.21
C ALA A 435 23.28 -37.82 9.33
N GLU A 436 22.05 -38.31 9.47
CA GLU A 436 21.76 -39.49 10.28
C GLU A 436 22.39 -40.73 9.68
#